data_AF-A0A9E4IDD6-F1
#
_entry.id   AF-A0A9E4IDD6-F1
#
_cell.length_a   1.000
_cell.length_b   1.000
_cell.length_c   1.000
_cell.angle_alpha   90.00
_cell.angle_beta   90.00
_cell.angle_gamma   90.00
#
_symmetry.space_group_name_H-M   'P 1'
#
loop_
_entity.id
_entity.type
_entity.pdbx_description
1 polymer ?
#
loop_
_entity_poly.entity_id
_entity_poly.type
_entity_poly.pdbx_seq_one_letter_code
_entity_poly.pdbx_strand_id
1 'polypeptide(L)'
;MIRDFSLDLDALRSFLHVLSVSVWVGGQIVVAGLVPLLRKVDRSAGPVAEGEMSATQQAARRFGRIAWPFFALAIITGLWSIGEIEWSASTGLWQTLFFVKMALVAASGVGAWLHARAQRAPERALFASIASLSALAALLIATSFNSVPG
;
A
#
# COMPACT_ATOMS: atom_id res chain seq x y z
N MET A 1 -29.30 2.61 -17.09
CA MET A 1 -28.70 2.87 -15.76
C MET A 1 -28.52 4.38 -15.63
N ILE A 2 -29.39 5.05 -14.91
CA ILE A 2 -29.22 6.47 -14.59
C ILE A 2 -28.20 6.51 -13.46
N ARG A 3 -27.11 7.25 -13.65
CA ARG A 3 -26.12 7.47 -12.59
C ARG A 3 -26.51 8.75 -11.87
N ASP A 4 -27.15 8.60 -10.73
CA ASP A 4 -27.40 9.72 -9.83
C ASP A 4 -26.07 10.15 -9.18
N PHE A 5 -25.83 11.46 -9.08
CA PHE A 5 -24.66 12.01 -8.42
C PHE A 5 -25.02 12.39 -6.99
N SER A 6 -24.54 11.60 -6.01
CA SER A 6 -24.63 11.93 -4.59
C SER A 6 -23.21 12.08 -3.99
N LEU A 7 -23.03 13.11 -3.16
CA LEU A 7 -21.84 13.29 -2.32
C LEU A 7 -22.21 12.94 -0.89
N ASP A 8 -22.31 11.64 -0.62
CA ASP A 8 -22.58 11.08 0.71
C ASP A 8 -21.29 10.55 1.37
N LEU A 9 -21.43 10.06 2.60
CA LEU A 9 -20.31 9.51 3.36
C LEU A 9 -19.71 8.26 2.73
N ASP A 10 -20.52 7.48 1.99
CA ASP A 10 -20.06 6.28 1.30
C ASP A 10 -19.17 6.63 0.11
N ALA A 11 -19.58 7.61 -0.68
CA ALA A 11 -18.80 8.17 -1.76
C ALA A 11 -17.48 8.76 -1.24
N LEU A 12 -17.53 9.55 -0.15
CA LEU A 12 -16.33 10.15 0.46
C LEU A 12 -15.36 9.08 0.98
N ARG A 13 -15.84 8.12 1.76
CA ARG A 13 -15.02 7.01 2.29
C ARG A 13 -14.38 6.22 1.16
N SER A 14 -15.14 5.86 0.14
CA SER A 14 -14.65 5.09 -1.02
C SER A 14 -13.58 5.88 -1.77
N PHE A 15 -13.82 7.18 -2.02
CA PHE A 15 -12.84 8.08 -2.61
C PHE A 15 -11.53 8.13 -1.80
N LEU A 16 -11.63 8.35 -0.49
CA LEU A 16 -10.47 8.40 0.40
C LEU A 16 -9.71 7.07 0.44
N HIS A 17 -10.42 5.93 0.46
CA HIS A 17 -9.80 4.61 0.45
C HIS A 17 -9.03 4.38 -0.85
N VAL A 18 -9.66 4.62 -2.00
CA VAL A 18 -9.03 4.42 -3.32
C VAL A 18 -7.84 5.35 -3.51
N LEU A 19 -7.96 6.63 -3.10
CA LEU A 19 -6.85 7.58 -3.12
C LEU A 19 -5.68 7.07 -2.28
N SER A 20 -5.97 6.59 -1.07
CA SER A 20 -4.98 6.08 -0.13
C SER A 20 -4.24 4.86 -0.63
N VAL A 21 -4.99 3.87 -1.13
CA VAL A 21 -4.43 2.66 -1.73
C VAL A 21 -3.59 3.01 -2.97
N SER A 22 -4.04 3.98 -3.77
CA SER A 22 -3.30 4.45 -4.95
C SER A 22 -1.95 5.07 -4.58
N VAL A 23 -1.89 5.91 -3.55
CA VAL A 23 -0.63 6.51 -3.07
C VAL A 23 0.28 5.43 -2.48
N TRP A 24 -0.25 4.50 -1.69
CA TRP A 24 0.55 3.44 -1.07
C TRP A 24 1.13 2.47 -2.10
N VAL A 25 0.27 1.83 -2.90
CA VAL A 25 0.68 0.80 -3.87
C VAL A 25 1.35 1.44 -5.08
N GLY A 26 0.74 2.46 -5.68
CA GLY A 26 1.30 3.15 -6.85
C GLY A 26 2.62 3.83 -6.54
N GLY A 27 2.74 4.45 -5.37
CA GLY A 27 3.99 5.08 -4.93
C GLY A 27 5.15 4.09 -4.79
N GLN A 28 4.90 2.88 -4.27
CA GLN A 28 5.92 1.82 -4.22
C GLN A 28 6.41 1.43 -5.62
N ILE A 29 5.50 1.30 -6.59
CA ILE A 29 5.84 0.99 -8.00
C ILE A 29 6.71 2.09 -8.60
N VAL A 30 6.30 3.36 -8.43
CA VAL A 30 7.05 4.51 -8.95
C VAL A 30 8.45 4.59 -8.33
N VAL A 31 8.56 4.48 -7.00
CA VAL A 31 9.86 4.51 -6.32
C VAL A 31 10.74 3.35 -6.78
N ALA A 32 10.20 2.14 -6.87
CA ALA A 32 10.94 0.97 -7.36
C ALA A 32 11.49 1.19 -8.78
N GLY A 33 10.70 1.79 -9.67
CA GLY A 33 11.13 2.17 -11.02
C GLY A 33 12.23 3.24 -11.05
N LEU A 34 12.26 4.14 -10.05
CA LEU A 34 13.28 5.19 -9.93
C LEU A 34 14.61 4.69 -9.32
N VAL A 35 14.62 3.60 -8.55
CA VAL A 35 15.82 3.09 -7.86
C VAL A 35 17.03 2.93 -8.79
N PRO A 36 16.93 2.34 -10.01
CA PRO A 36 18.08 2.19 -10.90
C PRO A 36 18.70 3.54 -11.31
N LEU A 37 17.88 4.57 -11.52
CA LEU A 37 18.33 5.92 -11.85
C LEU A 37 19.00 6.58 -10.64
N LEU A 38 18.37 6.51 -9.46
CA LEU A 38 18.94 7.07 -8.24
C LEU A 38 20.28 6.42 -7.87
N ARG A 39 20.44 5.12 -8.11
CA ARG A 39 21.74 4.41 -7.97
C ARG A 39 22.79 4.83 -8.99
N LYS A 40 22.42 5.34 -10.15
CA LYS A 40 23.36 5.93 -11.11
C LYS A 40 23.85 7.29 -10.60
N VAL A 41 22.92 8.11 -10.10
CA VAL A 41 23.22 9.42 -9.48
C VAL A 41 24.18 9.25 -8.29
N ASP A 42 23.88 8.30 -7.40
CA ASP A 42 24.72 7.98 -6.24
C ASP A 42 26.15 7.59 -6.64
N ARG A 43 26.31 6.85 -7.75
CA ARG A 43 27.65 6.46 -8.25
C ARG A 43 28.41 7.60 -8.91
N SER A 44 27.72 8.52 -9.59
CA SER A 44 28.35 9.67 -10.25
C SER A 44 28.76 10.78 -9.29
N ALA A 45 28.09 10.89 -8.14
CA ALA A 45 28.34 11.94 -7.16
C ALA A 45 29.61 11.69 -6.30
N GLY A 46 30.23 10.51 -6.42
CA GLY A 46 31.35 10.11 -5.56
C GLY A 46 30.89 9.57 -4.19
N PRO A 47 31.83 9.32 -3.26
CA PRO A 47 31.50 8.84 -1.92
C PRO A 47 30.61 9.83 -1.19
N VAL A 48 29.54 9.34 -0.58
CA VAL A 48 28.66 10.15 0.28
C VAL A 48 29.46 10.59 1.51
N ALA A 49 29.49 11.90 1.79
CA ALA A 49 30.17 12.43 2.96
C ALA A 49 29.58 11.83 4.24
N GLU A 50 30.40 11.74 5.30
CA GLU A 50 29.96 11.16 6.57
C GLU A 50 28.77 11.96 7.12
N GLY A 51 27.64 11.28 7.37
CA GLY A 51 26.39 11.89 7.84
C GLY A 51 25.41 12.32 6.74
N GLU A 52 25.79 12.28 5.46
CA GLU A 52 24.87 12.58 4.36
C GLU A 52 24.07 11.36 3.90
N MET A 53 22.89 11.61 3.34
CA MET A 53 22.04 10.58 2.76
C MET A 53 22.25 10.50 1.25
N SER A 54 22.41 9.29 0.72
CA SER A 54 22.39 9.03 -0.73
C SER A 54 21.05 9.47 -1.35
N ALA A 55 21.01 9.72 -2.67
CA ALA A 55 19.78 10.05 -3.38
C ALA A 55 18.72 8.96 -3.21
N THR A 56 19.13 7.68 -3.20
CA THR A 56 18.24 6.55 -2.89
C THR A 56 17.65 6.62 -1.49
N GLN A 57 18.45 6.95 -0.46
CA GLN A 57 17.97 7.11 0.90
C GLN A 57 17.04 8.33 1.05
N GLN A 58 17.37 9.44 0.39
CA GLN A 58 16.56 10.66 0.43
C GLN A 58 15.18 10.41 -0.19
N ALA A 59 15.13 9.76 -1.35
CA ALA A 59 13.88 9.38 -2.00
C ALA A 59 13.04 8.46 -1.10
N ALA A 60 13.64 7.43 -0.50
CA ALA A 60 12.94 6.51 0.41
C ALA A 60 12.35 7.24 1.62
N ARG A 61 13.11 8.15 2.25
CA ARG A 61 12.63 8.94 3.41
C ARG A 61 11.51 9.89 3.03
N ARG A 62 11.61 10.56 1.88
CA ARG A 62 10.57 11.48 1.38
C ARG A 62 9.30 10.71 1.02
N PHE A 63 9.43 9.58 0.34
CA PHE A 63 8.30 8.70 0.06
C PHE A 63 7.63 8.24 1.36
N GLY A 64 8.39 7.75 2.34
CA GLY A 64 7.85 7.29 3.62
C GLY A 64 7.00 8.36 4.33
N ARG A 65 7.43 9.63 4.33
CA ARG A 65 6.66 10.74 4.93
C ARG A 65 5.29 10.96 4.31
N ILE A 66 5.12 10.59 3.04
CA ILE A 66 3.85 10.68 2.31
C ILE A 66 3.08 9.38 2.44
N ALA A 67 3.74 8.25 2.20
CA ALA A 67 3.13 6.94 2.15
C ALA A 67 2.50 6.51 3.49
N TRP A 68 3.17 6.76 4.61
CA TRP A 68 2.68 6.32 5.93
C TRP A 68 1.33 6.95 6.33
N PRO A 69 1.12 8.28 6.18
CA PRO A 69 -0.21 8.87 6.36
C PRO A 69 -1.30 8.25 5.49
N PHE A 70 -1.02 8.00 4.21
CA PHE A 70 -2.00 7.36 3.32
C PHE A 70 -2.25 5.89 3.66
N PHE A 71 -1.25 5.16 4.16
CA PHE A 71 -1.47 3.82 4.68
C PHE A 71 -2.39 3.82 5.89
N ALA A 72 -2.17 4.74 6.83
CA ALA A 72 -3.05 4.91 7.98
C ALA A 72 -4.48 5.27 7.53
N LEU A 73 -4.62 6.16 6.55
CA LEU A 73 -5.92 6.51 5.98
C LEU A 73 -6.59 5.32 5.28
N ALA A 74 -5.84 4.47 4.57
CA ALA A 74 -6.35 3.24 3.97
C ALA A 74 -6.85 2.25 5.04
N ILE A 75 -6.14 2.11 6.16
CA ILE A 75 -6.58 1.28 7.29
C ILE A 75 -7.87 1.85 7.89
N ILE A 76 -7.92 3.14 8.20
CA ILE A 76 -9.09 3.77 8.82
C ILE A 76 -10.33 3.61 7.93
N THR A 77 -10.21 3.94 6.65
CA THR A 77 -11.31 3.82 5.68
C THR A 77 -11.69 2.36 5.39
N GLY A 78 -10.73 1.44 5.40
CA GLY A 78 -11.00 0.01 5.25
C GLY A 78 -11.69 -0.61 6.46
N LEU A 79 -11.33 -0.17 7.67
CA LEU A 79 -12.00 -0.57 8.91
C LEU A 79 -13.40 0.01 9.01
N TRP A 80 -13.63 1.24 8.53
CA TRP A 80 -14.96 1.81 8.42
C TRP A 80 -15.88 0.88 7.63
N SER A 81 -15.43 0.39 6.47
CA SER A 81 -16.23 -0.51 5.64
C SER A 81 -16.65 -1.81 6.30
N ILE A 82 -16.00 -2.22 7.40
CA ILE A 82 -16.39 -3.42 8.16
C ILE A 82 -17.75 -3.25 8.82
N GLY A 83 -18.06 -2.03 9.30
CA GLY A 83 -19.33 -1.72 9.97
C GLY A 83 -20.56 -1.80 9.06
N GLU A 84 -20.36 -1.89 7.75
CA GLU A 84 -21.43 -1.97 6.75
C GLU A 84 -21.59 -3.39 6.17
N ILE A 85 -20.79 -4.35 6.61
CA ILE A 85 -20.85 -5.73 6.11
C ILE A 85 -22.00 -6.49 6.78
N GLU A 86 -22.93 -7.00 5.97
CA GLU A 86 -23.91 -8.00 6.40
C GLU A 86 -23.29 -9.41 6.41
N TRP A 87 -22.71 -9.79 7.55
CA TRP A 87 -21.98 -11.05 7.71
C TRP A 87 -22.83 -12.29 7.46
N SER A 88 -24.09 -12.30 7.90
CA SER A 88 -25.01 -13.42 7.73
C SER A 88 -25.43 -13.66 6.28
N ALA A 89 -25.33 -12.64 5.43
CA ALA A 89 -25.65 -12.71 4.01
C ALA A 89 -24.43 -13.06 3.13
N SER A 90 -23.25 -13.18 3.72
CA SER A 90 -21.99 -13.39 2.99
C SER A 90 -21.59 -14.87 2.92
N THR A 91 -21.03 -15.31 1.78
CA THR A 91 -20.53 -16.69 1.62
C THR A 91 -19.26 -16.95 2.43
N GLY A 92 -19.00 -18.21 2.81
CA GLY A 92 -17.79 -18.59 3.56
C GLY A 92 -16.48 -18.28 2.83
N LEU A 93 -16.47 -18.40 1.49
CA LEU A 93 -15.33 -18.00 0.66
C LEU A 93 -15.09 -16.49 0.72
N TRP A 94 -16.15 -15.70 0.61
CA TRP A 94 -16.06 -14.23 0.70
C TRP A 94 -15.47 -13.80 2.05
N GLN A 95 -15.96 -14.37 3.16
CA GLN A 95 -15.46 -14.08 4.51
C GLN A 95 -13.98 -14.45 4.65
N THR A 96 -13.58 -15.63 4.13
CA THR A 96 -12.19 -16.07 4.16
C THR A 96 -11.27 -15.11 3.38
N LEU A 97 -11.66 -14.75 2.15
CA LEU A 97 -10.89 -13.80 1.33
C LEU A 97 -10.83 -12.42 1.98
N PHE A 98 -11.88 -12.00 2.68
CA PHE A 98 -11.88 -10.78 3.47
C PHE A 98 -10.76 -10.80 4.54
N PHE A 99 -10.65 -11.89 5.32
CA PHE A 99 -9.57 -12.00 6.32
C PHE A 99 -8.19 -12.15 5.68
N VAL A 100 -8.08 -12.87 4.57
CA VAL A 100 -6.83 -12.98 3.81
C VAL A 100 -6.34 -11.61 3.33
N LYS A 101 -7.20 -10.78 2.74
CA LYS A 101 -6.79 -9.42 2.34
C LYS A 101 -6.35 -8.57 3.53
N MET A 102 -6.98 -8.71 4.70
CA MET A 102 -6.60 -7.96 5.90
C MET A 102 -5.22 -8.39 6.41
N ALA A 103 -4.94 -9.69 6.41
CA ALA A 103 -3.61 -10.22 6.72
C ALA A 103 -2.56 -9.72 5.73
N LEU A 104 -2.89 -9.64 4.43
CA LEU A 104 -2.01 -9.09 3.41
C LEU A 104 -1.75 -7.58 3.59
N VAL A 105 -2.76 -6.79 3.94
CA VAL A 105 -2.59 -5.37 4.29
C VAL A 105 -1.65 -5.21 5.48
N ALA A 106 -1.83 -6.01 6.54
CA ALA A 106 -0.95 -6.01 7.70
C ALA A 106 0.49 -6.41 7.32
N ALA A 107 0.67 -7.46 6.52
CA ALA A 107 1.97 -7.87 6.00
C ALA A 107 2.62 -6.76 5.16
N SER A 108 1.84 -5.99 4.41
CA SER A 108 2.36 -4.86 3.62
C SER A 108 2.96 -3.79 4.52
N GLY A 109 2.22 -3.38 5.55
CA GLY A 109 2.68 -2.38 6.52
C GLY A 109 3.90 -2.85 7.33
N VAL A 110 3.85 -4.08 7.85
CA VAL A 110 4.97 -4.66 8.63
C VAL A 110 6.21 -4.85 7.73
N GLY A 111 6.03 -5.33 6.50
CA GLY A 111 7.10 -5.44 5.51
C GLY A 111 7.75 -4.08 5.24
N ALA A 112 6.96 -3.02 5.03
CA ALA A 112 7.49 -1.67 4.81
C ALA A 112 8.25 -1.13 6.04
N TRP A 113 7.72 -1.40 7.24
CA TRP A 113 8.34 -1.02 8.51
C TRP A 113 9.68 -1.73 8.76
N LEU A 114 9.74 -3.03 8.45
CA LEU A 114 10.96 -3.84 8.54
C LEU A 114 11.98 -3.43 7.46
N HIS A 115 11.52 -3.16 6.24
CA HIS A 115 12.35 -2.65 5.14
C HIS A 115 13.07 -1.36 5.55
N ALA A 116 12.36 -0.43 6.20
CA ALA A 116 12.92 0.84 6.66
C ALA A 116 13.99 0.68 7.77
N ARG A 117 13.99 -0.45 8.50
CA ARG A 117 14.97 -0.75 9.57
C ARG A 117 16.09 -1.68 9.14
N ALA A 118 15.93 -2.38 8.02
CA ALA A 118 16.89 -3.37 7.56
C ALA A 118 18.25 -2.72 7.25
N GLN A 119 19.30 -3.35 7.76
CA GLN A 119 20.68 -2.87 7.56
C GLN A 119 21.37 -3.64 6.42
N ARG A 120 20.97 -4.89 6.18
CA ARG A 120 21.57 -5.74 5.15
C ARG A 120 20.80 -5.67 3.84
N ALA A 121 21.51 -5.72 2.72
CA ALA A 121 20.92 -5.76 1.38
C ALA A 121 19.87 -6.88 1.17
N PRO A 122 20.12 -8.16 1.55
CA PRO A 122 19.13 -9.22 1.38
C PRO A 122 17.87 -9.00 2.22
N GLU A 123 17.99 -8.48 3.45
CA GLU A 123 16.85 -8.15 4.30
C GLU A 123 16.00 -7.04 3.67
N ARG A 124 16.64 -5.98 3.18
CA ARG A 124 15.96 -4.87 2.49
C ARG A 124 15.16 -5.39 1.30
N ALA A 125 15.74 -6.30 0.51
CA ALA A 125 15.06 -6.90 -0.64
C ALA A 125 13.87 -7.77 -0.21
N LEU A 126 14.05 -8.64 0.79
CA LEU A 126 12.98 -9.50 1.30
C LEU A 126 11.79 -8.67 1.81
N PHE A 127 12.05 -7.70 2.68
CA PHE A 127 10.98 -6.90 3.27
C PHE A 127 10.31 -5.96 2.26
N ALA A 128 11.05 -5.47 1.25
CA ALA A 128 10.44 -4.77 0.12
C ALA A 128 9.49 -5.67 -0.67
N SER A 129 9.90 -6.91 -0.95
CA SER A 129 9.05 -7.88 -1.65
C SER A 129 7.79 -8.22 -0.83
N ILE A 130 7.93 -8.45 0.48
CA ILE A 130 6.78 -8.67 1.37
C ILE A 130 5.85 -7.46 1.33
N ALA A 131 6.39 -6.24 1.46
CA ALA A 131 5.60 -5.02 1.44
C ALA A 131 4.77 -4.86 0.17
N SER A 132 5.42 -5.00 -1.00
CA SER A 132 4.80 -4.72 -2.30
C SER A 132 3.90 -5.85 -2.78
N LEU A 133 4.34 -7.10 -2.67
CA LEU A 133 3.55 -8.25 -3.17
C LEU A 133 2.27 -8.45 -2.35
N SER A 134 2.34 -8.28 -1.03
CA SER A 134 1.14 -8.36 -0.20
C SER A 134 0.16 -7.21 -0.48
N ALA A 135 0.66 -5.99 -0.75
CA ALA A 135 -0.19 -4.88 -1.14
C ALA A 135 -0.91 -5.13 -2.48
N LEU A 136 -0.18 -5.65 -3.48
CA LEU A 136 -0.75 -6.01 -4.78
C LEU A 136 -1.76 -7.15 -4.67
N ALA A 137 -1.46 -8.18 -3.88
CA ALA A 137 -2.38 -9.29 -3.64
C ALA A 137 -3.65 -8.82 -2.92
N ALA A 138 -3.53 -7.95 -1.91
CA ALA A 138 -4.67 -7.36 -1.23
C ALA A 138 -5.56 -6.54 -2.19
N LEU A 139 -4.94 -5.74 -3.06
CA LEU A 139 -5.64 -4.96 -4.09
C LEU A 139 -6.38 -5.86 -5.09
N LEU A 140 -5.73 -6.94 -5.54
CA LEU A 140 -6.34 -7.93 -6.44
C LEU A 140 -7.58 -8.58 -5.80
N ILE A 141 -7.46 -9.05 -4.55
CA ILE A 141 -8.60 -9.64 -3.83
C ILE A 141 -9.72 -8.62 -3.60
N ALA A 142 -9.38 -7.38 -3.26
CA ALA A 142 -10.37 -6.34 -3.03
C ALA A 142 -11.18 -6.03 -4.30
N THR A 143 -10.53 -5.95 -5.46
CA THR A 143 -11.21 -5.68 -6.74
C THR A 143 -12.03 -6.87 -7.24
N SER A 144 -11.71 -8.09 -6.83
CA SER A 144 -12.49 -9.29 -7.14
C SER A 144 -13.79 -9.42 -6.33
N PHE A 145 -14.04 -8.56 -5.34
CA PHE A 145 -15.32 -8.55 -4.62
C PHE A 145 -16.50 -7.97 -5.40
N ASN A 146 -16.33 -7.71 -6.70
CA ASN A 146 -17.39 -7.33 -7.61
C ASN A 146 -18.03 -8.55 -8.29
N SER A 147 -18.81 -9.32 -7.52
CA SER A 147 -19.86 -10.16 -8.11
C SER A 147 -20.73 -10.76 -7.00
N VAL A 148 -21.78 -10.02 -6.62
CA VAL A 148 -23.04 -10.66 -6.26
C VAL A 148 -23.75 -10.89 -7.60
N PRO A 149 -23.99 -12.14 -8.04
CA PRO A 149 -24.99 -12.38 -9.07
C PRO A 149 -26.32 -11.88 -8.50
N GLY A 150 -26.93 -10.92 -9.19
CA GLY A 150 -28.33 -10.55 -8.94
C GLY A 150 -29.26 -11.73 -9.20
#